data_AF-A0A0Q9SCQ2-F1
#
_entry.id   AF-A0A0Q9SCQ2-F1
#
_cell.length_a   1.000
_cell.length_b   1.000
_cell.length_c   1.000
_cell.angle_alpha   90.00
_cell.angle_beta   90.00
_cell.angle_gamma   90.00
#
_symmetry.space_group_name_H-M   'P 1'
#
loop_
_entity.id
_entity.type
_entity.pdbx_description
1 polymer ?
#
loop_
_entity_poly.entity_id
_entity_poly.type
_entity_poly.pdbx_seq_one_letter_code
_entity_poly.pdbx_strand_id
1 'polypeptide(L)'
;MEEAAIFAEFEHDPEAVERLEYAKRFRRSLTHEAQQLRDEVAEREADAAEVERLRGEGLPVLTAEEVAAADEVLRIERLLNAEGEPVPEEEWPSVPGARVHVVKEWVYPEDEYDESEDDTDDEADDEADDYEPAEPYQQYVPVWVVTDLDASGLRRRGGVSGGASSGSTADEDAGESEEEAEARREERRRVIAYNKAWASAETVRREWLAGFVARKTAPEGAEALICEAVVTGHHSLSKAMDHRHPMLFTLLGIPAPTGYYGAGQDECRKITTKATTPKAATMTTLAAVVAAWEATTGKHSWRNPSAWDARVLGALVEWGYQPSEVECILLGEEPEPDADTEGEANADEASDSAA
;
A
#
# COMPACT_ATOMS: atom_id res chain seq x y z
N MET A 1 25.48 -13.10 -6.63
CA MET A 1 26.13 -11.92 -6.02
C MET A 1 25.09 -11.02 -5.40
N GLU A 2 23.99 -10.77 -6.11
CA GLU A 2 22.84 -10.00 -5.60
C GLU A 2 22.22 -10.58 -4.31
N GLU A 3 21.97 -11.90 -4.23
CA GLU A 3 21.47 -12.52 -3.00
C GLU A 3 22.32 -12.23 -1.76
N ALA A 4 23.64 -12.37 -1.87
CA ALA A 4 24.54 -12.14 -0.73
C ALA A 4 24.56 -10.67 -0.29
N ALA A 5 24.34 -9.74 -1.23
CA ALA A 5 24.21 -8.33 -0.91
C ALA A 5 22.91 -8.04 -0.15
N ILE A 6 21.79 -8.67 -0.56
CA ILE A 6 20.52 -8.57 0.16
C ILE A 6 20.67 -9.06 1.61
N PHE A 7 21.23 -10.26 1.83
CA PHE A 7 21.43 -10.77 3.19
C PHE A 7 22.38 -9.90 4.03
N ALA A 8 23.41 -9.32 3.42
CA ALA A 8 24.34 -8.44 4.12
C ALA A 8 23.69 -7.11 4.55
N GLU A 9 22.71 -6.60 3.81
CA GLU A 9 21.96 -5.39 4.17
C GLU A 9 21.23 -5.55 5.51
N PHE A 10 20.63 -6.73 5.74
CA PHE A 10 19.81 -7.02 6.93
C PHE A 10 20.55 -7.79 8.02
N GLU A 11 21.87 -7.94 7.94
CA GLU A 11 22.64 -8.77 8.90
C GLU A 11 22.53 -8.33 10.37
N HIS A 12 22.09 -7.09 10.60
CA HIS A 12 21.90 -6.48 11.91
C HIS A 12 20.52 -6.77 12.52
N ASP A 13 19.58 -7.34 11.74
CA ASP A 13 18.21 -7.66 12.14
C ASP A 13 17.96 -9.17 11.95
N PRO A 14 18.01 -9.97 13.03
CA PRO A 14 17.81 -11.40 12.97
C PRO A 14 16.44 -11.82 12.42
N GLU A 15 15.38 -11.05 12.69
CA GLU A 15 14.01 -11.35 12.22
C GLU A 15 13.92 -11.11 10.70
N ALA A 16 14.51 -10.03 10.21
CA ALA A 16 14.63 -9.76 8.77
C ALA A 16 15.42 -10.87 8.04
N VAL A 17 16.52 -11.35 8.63
CA VAL A 17 17.30 -12.47 8.08
C VAL A 17 16.47 -13.74 8.02
N GLU A 18 15.73 -14.07 9.08
CA GLU A 18 14.86 -15.25 9.10
C GLU A 18 13.79 -15.20 8.01
N ARG A 19 13.14 -14.05 7.81
CA ARG A 19 12.18 -13.83 6.70
C ARG A 19 12.81 -14.05 5.33
N LEU A 20 14.04 -13.55 5.12
CA LEU A 20 14.77 -13.77 3.86
C LEU A 20 15.17 -15.25 3.68
N GLU A 21 15.55 -15.96 4.73
CA GLU A 21 15.82 -17.41 4.67
C GLU A 21 14.55 -18.19 4.34
N TYR A 22 13.42 -17.82 4.93
CA TYR A 22 12.12 -18.38 4.63
C TYR A 22 11.76 -18.18 3.16
N ALA A 23 11.82 -16.93 2.65
CA ALA A 23 11.56 -16.63 1.25
C ALA A 23 12.44 -17.47 0.31
N LYS A 24 13.74 -17.60 0.63
CA LYS A 24 14.69 -18.44 -0.13
C LYS A 24 14.30 -19.92 -0.13
N ARG A 25 13.89 -20.45 1.03
CA ARG A 25 13.47 -21.84 1.21
C ARG A 25 12.28 -22.17 0.31
N PHE A 26 11.31 -21.28 0.23
CA PHE A 26 10.10 -21.43 -0.57
C PHE A 26 10.21 -20.89 -2.00
N ARG A 27 11.43 -20.54 -2.46
CA ARG A 27 11.68 -20.01 -3.81
C ARG A 27 10.90 -18.74 -4.14
N ARG A 28 10.52 -17.98 -3.12
CA ARG A 28 9.92 -16.65 -3.23
C ARG A 28 11.00 -15.64 -3.62
N SER A 29 10.57 -14.52 -4.20
CA SER A 29 11.50 -13.49 -4.67
C SER A 29 12.16 -12.75 -3.51
N LEU A 30 13.47 -12.91 -3.37
CA LEU A 30 14.27 -12.21 -2.35
C LEU A 30 14.28 -10.70 -2.56
N THR A 31 14.18 -10.23 -3.80
CA THR A 31 14.16 -8.80 -4.10
C THR A 31 12.88 -8.15 -3.57
N HIS A 32 11.74 -8.82 -3.70
CA HIS A 32 10.47 -8.35 -3.15
C HIS A 32 10.46 -8.38 -1.63
N GLU A 33 10.96 -9.46 -1.01
CA GLU A 33 11.04 -9.54 0.45
C GLU A 33 11.96 -8.47 1.03
N ALA A 34 13.14 -8.27 0.42
CA ALA A 34 14.04 -7.20 0.79
C ALA A 34 13.39 -5.82 0.68
N GLN A 35 12.59 -5.57 -0.37
CA GLN A 35 11.91 -4.29 -0.51
C GLN A 35 10.83 -4.09 0.56
N GLN A 36 10.06 -5.12 0.91
CA GLN A 36 9.10 -5.04 2.02
C GLN A 36 9.80 -4.67 3.34
N LEU A 37 10.94 -5.31 3.63
CA LEU A 37 11.74 -5.00 4.82
C LEU A 37 12.28 -3.56 4.80
N ARG A 38 12.74 -3.05 3.66
CA ARG A 38 13.16 -1.63 3.52
C ARG A 38 12.01 -0.68 3.80
N ASP A 39 10.82 -0.96 3.26
CA ASP A 39 9.64 -0.12 3.44
C ASP A 39 9.17 -0.12 4.90
N GLU A 40 9.21 -1.28 5.57
CA GLU A 40 8.92 -1.40 7.00
C GLU A 40 9.93 -0.62 7.87
N VAL A 41 11.23 -0.68 7.53
CA VAL A 41 12.27 0.11 8.19
C VAL A 41 12.03 1.60 8.00
N ALA A 42 11.79 2.04 6.77
CA ALA A 42 11.50 3.43 6.46
C ALA A 42 10.24 3.94 7.18
N GLU A 43 9.19 3.12 7.27
CA GLU A 43 7.98 3.44 8.04
C GLU A 43 8.30 3.63 9.53
N ARG A 44 9.06 2.70 10.12
CA ARG A 44 9.46 2.78 11.54
C ARG A 44 10.35 3.98 11.84
N GLU A 45 11.27 4.30 10.94
CA GLU A 45 12.14 5.48 11.07
C GLU A 45 11.34 6.77 10.97
N ALA A 46 10.37 6.86 10.05
CA ALA A 46 9.47 8.00 9.93
C ALA A 46 8.61 8.18 11.20
N ASP A 47 8.08 7.09 11.75
CA ASP A 47 7.29 7.10 12.99
C ASP A 47 8.14 7.59 14.18
N ALA A 48 9.36 7.05 14.31
CA ALA A 48 10.29 7.45 15.36
C ALA A 48 10.72 8.92 15.23
N ALA A 49 10.95 9.41 14.01
CA ALA A 49 11.30 10.80 13.76
C ALA A 49 10.17 11.76 14.18
N GLU A 50 8.91 11.39 13.92
CA GLU A 50 7.76 12.19 14.35
C GLU A 50 7.58 12.19 15.88
N VAL A 51 7.76 11.04 16.52
CA VAL A 51 7.78 10.95 18.00
C VAL A 51 8.87 11.85 18.59
N GLU A 52 10.08 11.83 18.04
CA GLU A 52 11.18 12.67 18.52
C GLU A 52 10.91 14.16 18.29
N ARG A 53 10.33 14.53 17.13
CA ARG A 53 9.91 15.91 16.86
C ARG A 53 8.94 16.43 17.92
N LEU A 54 7.88 15.68 18.21
CA LEU A 54 6.86 16.05 19.20
C LEU A 54 7.42 16.05 20.64
N ARG A 55 8.34 15.14 20.97
CA ARG A 55 9.08 15.18 22.25
C ARG A 55 9.94 16.44 22.37
N GLY A 56 10.59 16.87 21.28
CA GLY A 56 11.32 18.12 21.20
C GLY A 56 10.45 19.36 21.45
N GLU A 57 9.15 19.28 21.17
CA GLU A 57 8.15 20.32 21.49
C GLU A 57 7.67 20.27 22.95
N GLY A 58 8.14 19.30 23.74
CA GLY A 58 7.84 19.14 25.15
C GLY A 58 6.63 18.25 25.46
N LEU A 59 6.07 17.57 24.47
CA LEU A 59 4.97 16.64 24.68
C LEU A 59 5.47 15.31 25.27
N PRO A 60 4.72 14.68 26.21
CA PRO A 60 5.08 13.40 26.81
C PRO A 60 4.68 12.22 25.90
N VAL A 61 5.27 12.18 24.69
CA VAL A 61 4.93 11.19 23.66
C VAL A 61 5.55 9.83 23.97
N LEU A 62 4.82 8.74 23.75
CA LEU A 62 5.31 7.36 23.84
C LEU A 62 6.05 6.97 22.56
N THR A 63 7.16 6.25 22.72
CA THR A 63 7.80 5.50 21.63
C THR A 63 6.97 4.26 21.27
N ALA A 64 7.23 3.68 20.08
CA ALA A 64 6.64 2.40 19.69
C ALA A 64 6.95 1.28 20.71
N GLU A 65 8.17 1.24 21.26
CA GLU A 65 8.57 0.28 22.29
C GLU A 65 7.78 0.45 23.59
N GLU A 66 7.56 1.70 24.03
CA GLU A 66 6.76 1.98 25.23
C GLU A 66 5.28 1.66 25.01
N VAL A 67 4.75 1.87 23.80
CA VAL A 67 3.38 1.46 23.44
C VAL A 67 3.25 -0.06 23.48
N ALA A 68 4.23 -0.79 22.92
CA ALA A 68 4.23 -2.25 22.91
C ALA A 68 4.41 -2.87 24.30
N ALA A 69 5.17 -2.21 25.19
CA ALA A 69 5.41 -2.65 26.55
C ALA A 69 4.29 -2.25 27.54
N ALA A 70 3.37 -1.36 27.15
CA ALA A 70 2.28 -0.93 28.01
C ALA A 70 1.16 -1.98 28.07
N ASP A 71 0.66 -2.27 29.27
CA ASP A 71 -0.48 -3.17 29.48
C ASP A 71 -1.75 -2.63 28.79
N GLU A 72 -1.92 -1.30 28.78
CA GLU A 72 -2.99 -0.62 28.06
C GLU A 72 -2.58 0.78 27.58
N VAL A 73 -3.13 1.19 26.45
CA VAL A 73 -3.00 2.55 25.90
C VAL A 73 -4.40 3.02 25.52
N LEU A 74 -5.03 3.81 26.40
CA LEU A 74 -6.43 4.22 26.28
C LEU A 74 -6.53 5.70 25.91
N ARG A 75 -7.21 6.03 24.80
CA ARG A 75 -7.47 7.43 24.42
C ARG A 75 -8.35 8.12 25.45
N ILE A 76 -7.90 9.28 25.97
CA ILE A 76 -8.62 10.03 27.02
C ILE A 76 -10.02 10.45 26.54
N GLU A 77 -10.19 10.76 25.25
CA GLU A 77 -11.47 11.10 24.61
C GLU A 77 -12.58 10.05 24.83
N ARG A 78 -12.21 8.79 25.12
CA ARG A 78 -13.14 7.66 25.32
C ARG A 78 -13.39 7.33 26.79
N LEU A 79 -12.76 8.05 27.69
CA LEU A 79 -12.86 7.87 29.13
C LEU A 79 -13.76 8.94 29.76
N LEU A 80 -14.26 8.64 30.94
CA LEU A 80 -15.11 9.52 31.73
C LEU A 80 -14.47 9.78 33.09
N ASN A 81 -14.75 10.95 33.66
CA ASN A 81 -14.39 11.28 35.03
C ASN A 81 -15.27 10.51 36.05
N ALA A 82 -15.07 10.79 37.34
CA ALA A 82 -15.80 10.13 38.42
C ALA A 82 -17.32 10.43 38.40
N GLU A 83 -17.69 11.59 37.85
CA GLU A 83 -19.06 12.09 37.67
C GLU A 83 -19.75 11.49 36.44
N GLY A 84 -19.01 10.76 35.58
CA GLY A 84 -19.54 10.14 34.35
C GLY A 84 -19.55 11.09 33.15
N GLU A 85 -18.83 12.20 33.21
CA GLU A 85 -18.71 13.20 32.15
C GLU A 85 -17.36 13.07 31.43
N PRO A 86 -17.27 13.44 30.14
CA PRO A 86 -15.98 13.55 29.45
C PRO A 86 -15.05 14.57 30.12
N VAL A 87 -13.75 14.29 30.14
CA VAL A 87 -12.75 15.25 30.63
C VAL A 87 -12.55 16.34 29.56
N PRO A 88 -12.63 17.65 29.91
CA PRO A 88 -12.30 18.73 28.98
C PRO A 88 -10.88 18.60 28.41
N GLU A 89 -10.67 18.91 27.13
CA GLU A 89 -9.38 18.71 26.45
C GLU A 89 -8.24 19.50 27.10
N GLU A 90 -8.55 20.66 27.66
CA GLU A 90 -7.59 21.52 28.35
C GLU A 90 -7.03 20.88 29.63
N GLU A 91 -7.75 19.92 30.20
CA GLU A 91 -7.38 19.22 31.43
C GLU A 91 -6.60 17.92 31.16
N TRP A 92 -6.61 17.41 29.92
CA TRP A 92 -5.93 16.16 29.55
C TRP A 92 -4.45 16.12 29.92
N PRO A 93 -3.65 17.20 29.73
CA PRO A 93 -2.24 17.18 30.13
C PRO A 93 -2.01 17.04 31.65
N SER A 94 -3.03 17.34 32.46
CA SER A 94 -2.97 17.29 33.92
C SER A 94 -3.47 15.97 34.49
N VAL A 95 -4.05 15.09 33.67
CA VAL A 95 -4.52 13.78 34.10
C VAL A 95 -3.32 12.92 34.53
N PRO A 96 -3.34 12.31 35.73
CA PRO A 96 -2.27 11.40 36.15
C PRO A 96 -2.11 10.25 35.15
N GLY A 97 -0.87 9.97 34.74
CA GLY A 97 -0.59 8.93 33.74
C GLY A 97 -0.88 9.33 32.29
N ALA A 98 -1.28 10.59 32.04
CA ALA A 98 -1.45 11.12 30.69
C ALA A 98 -0.13 11.12 29.92
N ARG A 99 -0.21 10.65 28.69
CA ARG A 99 0.85 10.60 27.68
C ARG A 99 0.25 10.97 26.32
N VAL A 100 1.10 11.12 25.33
CA VAL A 100 0.68 11.27 23.94
C VAL A 100 1.07 10.01 23.18
N HIS A 101 0.17 9.48 22.36
CA HIS A 101 0.47 8.44 21.38
C HIS A 101 0.30 9.06 20.00
N VAL A 102 1.26 8.83 19.10
CA VAL A 102 1.13 9.27 17.72
C VAL A 102 0.39 8.19 16.94
N VAL A 103 -0.77 8.53 16.39
CA VAL A 103 -1.51 7.65 15.48
C VAL A 103 -1.42 8.19 14.07
N LYS A 104 -1.64 7.32 13.08
CA LYS A 104 -1.75 7.72 11.69
C LYS A 104 -3.21 7.69 11.26
N GLU A 105 -3.71 8.80 10.74
CA GLU A 105 -5.08 8.90 10.23
C GLU A 105 -5.04 9.27 8.74
N TRP A 106 -5.94 8.66 7.96
CA TRP A 106 -6.10 9.02 6.55
C TRP A 106 -6.95 10.28 6.46
N VAL A 107 -6.41 11.30 5.79
CA VAL A 107 -7.14 12.50 5.42
C VAL A 107 -7.58 12.31 3.97
N TYR A 108 -8.89 12.39 3.76
CA TYR A 108 -9.52 12.49 2.45
C TYR A 108 -9.86 13.96 2.26
N PRO A 109 -9.08 14.72 1.48
CA PRO A 109 -9.40 16.11 1.22
C PRO A 109 -10.83 16.18 0.65
N GLU A 110 -11.69 16.99 1.27
CA GLU A 110 -12.99 17.27 0.67
C GLU A 110 -12.75 18.06 -0.60
N ASP A 111 -13.26 17.54 -1.70
CA ASP A 111 -13.41 18.29 -2.95
C ASP A 111 -14.22 19.55 -2.60
N GLU A 112 -13.70 20.75 -2.85
CA GLU A 112 -14.50 21.99 -2.82
C GLU A 112 -15.53 21.87 -3.94
N TYR A 113 -16.63 21.17 -3.66
CA TYR A 113 -17.85 21.29 -4.45
C TYR A 113 -18.31 22.73 -4.27
N ASP A 114 -18.18 23.53 -5.34
CA ASP A 114 -18.94 24.76 -5.45
C ASP A 114 -20.41 24.36 -5.58
N GLU A 115 -21.12 24.23 -4.45
CA GLU A 115 -22.59 24.08 -4.40
C GLU A 115 -23.31 25.36 -4.89
N SER A 116 -22.78 26.06 -5.89
CA SER A 116 -23.42 27.20 -6.53
C SER A 116 -23.72 26.97 -8.01
N GLU A 117 -24.24 25.79 -8.37
CA GLU A 117 -25.06 25.68 -9.59
C GLU A 117 -26.53 25.92 -9.25
N ASP A 118 -26.85 27.22 -9.29
CA ASP A 118 -28.17 27.74 -9.64
C ASP A 118 -28.65 27.05 -10.92
N ASP A 119 -29.85 26.45 -10.85
CA ASP A 119 -30.58 25.80 -11.97
C ASP A 119 -30.69 26.76 -13.17
N THR A 120 -29.68 26.77 -14.04
CA THR A 120 -29.78 27.40 -15.35
C THR A 120 -29.33 26.39 -16.42
N ASP A 121 -30.35 25.71 -16.98
CA ASP A 121 -30.33 25.14 -18.32
C ASP A 121 -29.67 26.15 -19.29
N ASP A 122 -28.51 25.82 -19.84
CA ASP A 122 -28.12 26.23 -21.18
C ASP A 122 -27.06 25.28 -21.74
N GLU A 123 -27.25 24.92 -23.02
CA GLU A 123 -26.46 23.93 -23.74
C GLU A 123 -24.98 24.32 -23.94
N ALA A 124 -24.13 23.29 -24.00
CA ALA A 124 -22.77 23.22 -24.52
C ALA A 124 -21.62 23.65 -23.58
N ASP A 125 -20.95 22.65 -22.98
CA ASP A 125 -19.58 22.25 -23.37
C ASP A 125 -19.25 20.89 -22.74
N ASP A 126 -18.93 19.86 -23.55
CA ASP A 126 -18.32 18.61 -23.07
C ASP A 126 -16.81 18.84 -22.80
N GLU A 127 -16.45 19.90 -22.08
CA GLU A 127 -15.14 20.00 -21.44
C GLU A 127 -15.25 19.22 -20.12
N ALA A 128 -15.00 17.91 -20.20
CA ALA A 128 -14.65 17.13 -19.03
C ALA A 128 -13.40 17.77 -18.43
N ASP A 129 -13.62 18.64 -17.44
CA ASP A 129 -12.58 19.30 -16.68
C ASP A 129 -11.61 18.22 -16.18
N ASP A 130 -10.31 18.47 -16.34
CA ASP A 130 -9.20 17.55 -16.01
C ASP A 130 -9.04 17.54 -14.47
N TYR A 131 -10.14 17.24 -13.77
CA TYR A 131 -10.28 17.28 -12.33
C TYR A 131 -9.61 16.04 -11.75
N GLU A 132 -8.36 16.20 -11.33
CA GLU A 132 -7.67 15.23 -10.50
C GLU A 132 -8.00 15.51 -9.02
N PRO A 133 -8.92 14.75 -8.38
CA PRO A 133 -9.19 14.91 -6.96
C PRO A 133 -7.91 14.73 -6.16
N ALA A 134 -7.74 15.53 -5.10
CA ALA A 134 -6.54 15.47 -4.29
C ALA A 134 -6.39 14.08 -3.68
N GLU A 135 -5.22 13.46 -3.86
CA GLU A 135 -4.99 12.11 -3.38
C GLU A 135 -5.09 12.05 -1.84
N PRO A 136 -5.78 11.04 -1.29
CA PRO A 136 -5.83 10.86 0.15
C PRO A 136 -4.42 10.63 0.69
N TYR A 137 -4.11 11.26 1.82
CA TYR A 137 -2.78 11.18 2.44
C TYR A 137 -2.88 10.80 3.90
N GLN A 138 -1.78 10.27 4.44
CA GLN A 138 -1.70 9.87 5.83
C GLN A 138 -1.08 10.98 6.66
N GLN A 139 -1.76 11.39 7.72
CA GLN A 139 -1.31 12.40 8.67
C GLN A 139 -0.99 11.76 10.02
N TYR A 140 0.10 12.21 10.64
CA TYR A 140 0.40 11.92 12.04
C TYR A 140 -0.44 12.80 12.95
N VAL A 141 -1.24 12.18 13.82
CA VAL A 141 -2.13 12.85 14.77
C VAL A 141 -1.68 12.50 16.20
N PRO A 142 -1.21 13.48 16.99
CA PRO A 142 -0.92 13.25 18.40
C PRO A 142 -2.23 13.14 19.18
N VAL A 143 -2.48 12.01 19.83
CA VAL A 143 -3.66 11.78 20.67
C VAL A 143 -3.26 11.59 22.14
N TRP A 144 -4.00 12.22 23.05
CA TRP A 144 -3.77 12.04 24.48
C TRP A 144 -4.32 10.69 24.94
N VAL A 145 -3.49 9.96 25.68
CA VAL A 145 -3.76 8.61 26.18
C VAL A 145 -3.41 8.49 27.65
N VAL A 146 -4.02 7.52 28.32
CA VAL A 146 -3.63 7.04 29.65
C VAL A 146 -3.02 5.64 29.51
N THR A 147 -1.94 5.40 30.23
CA THR A 147 -1.21 4.12 30.29
C THR A 147 -1.44 3.35 31.60
N ASP A 148 -2.12 3.98 32.56
CA ASP A 148 -2.51 3.40 33.85
C ASP A 148 -3.90 3.96 34.21
N LEU A 149 -4.96 3.21 33.87
CA LEU A 149 -6.33 3.65 34.10
C LEU A 149 -6.61 3.87 35.59
N ASP A 150 -6.11 3.00 36.45
CA ASP A 150 -6.35 3.04 37.90
C ASP A 150 -5.75 4.30 38.53
N ALA A 151 -4.52 4.67 38.14
CA ALA A 151 -3.87 5.88 38.64
C ALA A 151 -4.52 7.17 38.11
N SER A 152 -5.12 7.13 36.92
CA SER A 152 -5.74 8.31 36.30
C SER A 152 -7.03 8.78 36.99
N GLY A 153 -7.70 7.88 37.72
CA GLY A 153 -9.03 8.13 38.29
C GLY A 153 -10.16 8.18 37.26
N LEU A 154 -9.86 7.94 35.98
CA LEU A 154 -10.84 7.87 34.90
C LEU A 154 -11.48 6.48 34.83
N ARG A 155 -12.60 6.40 34.12
CA ARG A 155 -13.37 5.17 33.95
C ARG A 155 -13.72 4.99 32.48
N ARG A 156 -13.75 3.74 32.03
CA ARG A 156 -14.25 3.42 30.69
C ARG A 156 -15.74 3.79 30.62
N ARG A 157 -16.18 4.36 29.49
CA ARG A 157 -17.61 4.60 29.24
C ARG A 157 -18.36 3.26 29.37
N GLY A 158 -19.41 3.22 30.18
CA GLY A 158 -20.14 1.98 30.46
C GLY A 158 -20.80 1.41 29.21
N GLY A 159 -20.25 0.30 28.68
CA GLY A 159 -20.78 -0.42 27.52
C GLY A 159 -19.68 -1.07 26.69
N VAL A 160 -19.52 -2.39 26.85
CA VAL A 160 -18.70 -3.34 26.06
C VAL A 160 -17.19 -3.03 25.97
N SER A 161 -16.41 -3.88 26.64
CA SER A 161 -15.00 -4.10 26.33
C SER A 161 -14.85 -4.62 24.89
N GLY A 162 -14.27 -3.82 23.99
CA GLY A 162 -13.77 -4.32 22.71
C GLY A 162 -13.61 -3.27 21.62
N GLY A 163 -12.36 -2.92 21.31
CA GLY A 163 -11.94 -2.58 19.95
C GLY A 163 -12.10 -1.14 19.49
N ALA A 164 -11.05 -0.59 18.91
CA ALA A 164 -10.96 0.77 18.39
C ALA A 164 -11.98 1.07 17.28
N SER A 165 -12.71 2.19 17.42
CA SER A 165 -13.49 2.79 16.32
C SER A 165 -12.73 4.00 15.77
N SER A 166 -12.36 3.95 14.48
CA SER A 166 -12.31 5.13 13.62
C SER A 166 -13.51 5.02 12.68
N GLY A 167 -14.18 6.14 12.46
CA GLY A 167 -15.60 6.24 12.13
C GLY A 167 -16.04 5.56 10.83
N SER A 168 -17.21 4.92 10.91
CA SER A 168 -18.33 5.14 9.97
C SER A 168 -19.58 4.41 10.50
N THR A 169 -20.71 5.10 10.50
CA THR A 169 -22.10 4.61 10.66
C THR A 169 -22.38 3.62 11.80
N ALA A 170 -22.62 4.16 13.01
CA ALA A 170 -23.31 3.43 14.07
C ALA A 170 -24.82 3.64 13.97
N ASP A 171 -25.49 2.73 13.25
CA ASP A 171 -26.82 2.22 13.60
C ASP A 171 -27.17 1.11 12.59
N GLU A 172 -26.68 -0.12 12.84
CA GLU A 172 -27.19 -1.41 12.32
C GLU A 172 -26.22 -2.57 12.65
N ASP A 173 -25.78 -2.74 13.91
CA ASP A 173 -25.05 -3.98 14.27
C ASP A 173 -25.26 -4.39 15.73
N ALA A 174 -26.51 -4.72 16.04
CA ALA A 174 -26.86 -5.44 17.26
C ALA A 174 -27.28 -6.87 16.87
N GLY A 175 -26.35 -7.64 16.31
CA GLY A 175 -26.66 -9.01 15.88
C GLY A 175 -25.50 -9.86 15.35
N GLU A 176 -24.31 -9.32 15.11
CA GLU A 176 -23.21 -10.14 14.61
C GLU A 176 -22.58 -11.04 15.67
N SER A 177 -22.27 -12.27 15.25
CA SER A 177 -21.55 -13.25 16.06
C SER A 177 -20.08 -12.86 16.22
N GLU A 178 -19.44 -13.33 17.30
CA GLU A 178 -18.00 -13.10 17.54
C GLU A 178 -17.13 -13.65 16.40
N GLU A 179 -17.54 -14.77 15.78
CA GLU A 179 -16.91 -15.35 14.60
C GLU A 179 -16.96 -14.43 13.37
N GLU A 180 -18.11 -13.80 13.09
CA GLU A 180 -18.24 -12.85 11.97
C GLU A 180 -17.39 -11.60 12.21
N ALA A 181 -17.35 -11.11 13.44
CA ALA A 181 -16.50 -9.99 13.81
C ALA A 181 -15.00 -10.31 13.67
N GLU A 182 -14.58 -11.50 14.07
CA GLU A 182 -13.20 -11.98 13.92
C GLU A 182 -12.82 -12.16 12.44
N ALA A 183 -13.68 -12.80 11.65
CA ALA A 183 -13.48 -12.96 10.21
C ALA A 183 -13.32 -11.60 9.49
N ARG A 184 -14.13 -10.59 9.84
CA ARG A 184 -13.97 -9.22 9.29
C ARG A 184 -12.64 -8.59 9.70
N ARG A 185 -12.16 -8.83 10.93
CA ARG A 185 -10.85 -8.31 11.38
C ARG A 185 -9.70 -9.00 10.65
N GLU A 186 -9.78 -10.30 10.44
CA GLU A 186 -8.81 -11.06 9.65
C GLU A 186 -8.77 -10.60 8.20
N GLU A 187 -9.93 -10.43 7.57
CA GLU A 187 -10.00 -9.93 6.21
C GLU A 187 -9.38 -8.52 6.08
N ARG A 188 -9.67 -7.63 7.04
CA ARG A 188 -9.05 -6.31 7.10
C ARG A 188 -7.53 -6.38 7.27
N ARG A 189 -7.03 -7.23 8.17
CA ARG A 189 -5.59 -7.45 8.36
C ARG A 189 -4.92 -7.90 7.06
N ARG A 190 -5.49 -8.91 6.39
CA ARG A 190 -5.01 -9.41 5.09
C ARG A 190 -5.01 -8.32 4.02
N VAL A 191 -6.09 -7.54 3.92
CA VAL A 191 -6.22 -6.42 2.97
C VAL A 191 -5.12 -5.38 3.17
N ILE A 192 -4.82 -5.04 4.43
CA ILE A 192 -3.75 -4.08 4.75
C ILE A 192 -2.39 -4.67 4.38
N ALA A 193 -2.11 -5.91 4.77
CA ALA A 193 -0.86 -6.60 4.45
C ALA A 193 -0.62 -6.65 2.93
N TYR A 194 -1.61 -7.10 2.15
CA TYR A 194 -1.49 -7.19 0.70
C TYR A 194 -1.39 -5.83 0.02
N ASN A 195 -2.02 -4.79 0.58
CA ASN A 195 -1.84 -3.43 0.09
C ASN A 195 -0.42 -2.90 0.29
N LYS A 196 0.21 -3.22 1.43
CA LYS A 196 1.62 -2.89 1.69
C LYS A 196 2.53 -3.69 0.77
N ALA A 197 2.35 -5.01 0.70
CA ALA A 197 3.11 -5.89 -0.19
C ALA A 197 3.01 -5.45 -1.66
N TRP A 198 1.84 -4.99 -2.12
CA TRP A 198 1.66 -4.48 -3.48
C TRP A 198 2.47 -3.21 -3.74
N ALA A 199 2.52 -2.28 -2.78
CA ALA A 199 3.30 -1.05 -2.90
C ALA A 199 4.81 -1.35 -3.00
N SER A 200 5.31 -2.28 -2.17
CA SER A 200 6.69 -2.78 -2.28
C SER A 200 6.95 -3.48 -3.60
N ALA A 201 5.99 -4.30 -4.06
CA ALA A 201 6.08 -5.01 -5.33
C ALA A 201 6.12 -4.06 -6.53
N GLU A 202 5.33 -2.99 -6.52
CA GLU A 202 5.34 -1.94 -7.54
C GLU A 202 6.72 -1.28 -7.68
N THR A 203 7.40 -1.00 -6.57
CA THR A 203 8.76 -0.46 -6.58
C THR A 203 9.73 -1.39 -7.30
N VAL A 204 9.76 -2.67 -6.92
CA VAL A 204 10.64 -3.69 -7.53
C VAL A 204 10.28 -3.93 -9.00
N ARG A 205 8.98 -4.00 -9.32
CA ARG A 205 8.50 -4.21 -10.69
C ARG A 205 8.92 -3.08 -11.60
N ARG A 206 8.79 -1.82 -11.16
CA ARG A 206 9.20 -0.64 -11.93
C ARG A 206 10.71 -0.56 -12.11
N GLU A 207 11.49 -0.92 -11.10
CA GLU A 207 12.95 -1.00 -11.24
C GLU A 207 13.35 -2.06 -12.27
N TRP A 208 12.75 -3.26 -12.20
CA TRP A 208 12.98 -4.32 -13.17
C TRP A 208 12.54 -3.89 -14.58
N LEU A 209 11.36 -3.27 -14.71
CA LEU A 209 10.83 -2.77 -15.98
C LEU A 209 11.75 -1.71 -16.59
N ALA A 210 12.29 -0.78 -15.80
CA ALA A 210 13.22 0.24 -16.27
C ALA A 210 14.49 -0.40 -16.90
N GLY A 211 15.06 -1.42 -16.23
CA GLY A 211 16.16 -2.20 -16.80
C GLY A 211 15.75 -3.01 -18.04
N PHE A 212 14.55 -3.58 -18.03
CA PHE A 212 14.00 -4.38 -19.12
C PHE A 212 13.78 -3.55 -20.39
N VAL A 213 13.18 -2.36 -20.28
CA VAL A 213 12.88 -1.49 -21.43
C VAL A 213 14.13 -0.88 -22.05
N ALA A 214 15.23 -0.77 -21.29
CA ALA A 214 16.52 -0.30 -21.77
C ALA A 214 17.27 -1.31 -22.67
N ARG A 215 16.76 -2.54 -22.80
CA ARG A 215 17.38 -3.57 -23.67
C ARG A 215 17.28 -3.20 -25.14
N LYS A 216 18.20 -3.72 -25.95
CA LYS A 216 18.28 -3.42 -27.41
C LYS A 216 17.29 -4.20 -28.26
N THR A 217 16.80 -5.33 -27.75
CA THR A 217 16.00 -6.29 -28.50
C THR A 217 14.86 -6.80 -27.64
N ALA A 218 13.67 -6.85 -28.21
CA ALA A 218 12.53 -7.49 -27.58
C ALA A 218 12.80 -8.98 -27.36
N PRO A 219 12.28 -9.55 -26.26
CA PRO A 219 12.30 -10.98 -26.03
C PRO A 219 11.42 -11.72 -27.05
N GLU A 220 11.61 -13.03 -27.17
CA GLU A 220 10.76 -13.87 -28.00
C GLU A 220 9.30 -13.81 -27.54
N GLY A 221 8.36 -13.79 -28.48
CA GLY A 221 6.92 -13.72 -28.20
C GLY A 221 6.39 -12.32 -27.91
N ALA A 222 7.24 -11.30 -27.82
CA ALA A 222 6.82 -9.91 -27.64
C ALA A 222 5.87 -9.43 -28.73
N GLU A 223 6.07 -9.86 -29.97
CA GLU A 223 5.23 -9.50 -31.11
C GLU A 223 3.79 -9.96 -30.94
N ALA A 224 3.57 -11.10 -30.28
CA ALA A 224 2.22 -11.60 -30.02
C ALA A 224 1.49 -10.72 -29.00
N LEU A 225 2.16 -10.32 -27.92
CA LEU A 225 1.58 -9.42 -26.91
C LEU A 225 1.30 -8.02 -27.52
N ILE A 226 2.22 -7.50 -28.33
CA ILE A 226 2.02 -6.23 -29.06
C ILE A 226 0.81 -6.33 -29.99
N CYS A 227 0.74 -7.40 -30.79
CA CYS A 227 -0.35 -7.62 -31.73
C CYS A 227 -1.69 -7.66 -30.99
N GLU A 228 -1.77 -8.42 -29.90
CA GLU A 228 -2.95 -8.51 -29.06
C GLU A 228 -3.36 -7.14 -28.52
N ALA A 229 -2.45 -6.43 -27.84
CA ALA A 229 -2.72 -5.10 -27.26
C ALA A 229 -3.27 -4.10 -28.29
N VAL A 230 -2.68 -4.08 -29.49
CA VAL A 230 -3.03 -3.13 -30.55
C VAL A 230 -4.33 -3.52 -31.25
N VAL A 231 -4.50 -4.79 -31.61
CA VAL A 231 -5.66 -5.26 -32.40
C VAL A 231 -6.94 -5.26 -31.57
N THR A 232 -6.85 -5.56 -30.27
CA THR A 232 -8.03 -5.50 -29.38
C THR A 232 -8.30 -4.10 -28.86
N GLY A 233 -7.42 -3.12 -29.13
CA GLY A 233 -7.53 -1.76 -28.61
C GLY A 233 -7.57 -1.70 -27.09
N HIS A 234 -6.69 -2.47 -26.43
CA HIS A 234 -6.76 -2.65 -24.98
C HIS A 234 -6.79 -1.30 -24.25
N HIS A 235 -7.69 -1.17 -23.27
CA HIS A 235 -7.97 0.10 -22.60
C HIS A 235 -6.72 0.75 -22.01
N SER A 236 -5.81 -0.05 -21.41
CA SER A 236 -4.54 0.48 -20.88
C SER A 236 -3.70 1.19 -21.94
N LEU A 237 -3.59 0.61 -23.14
CA LEU A 237 -2.84 1.20 -24.25
C LEU A 237 -3.55 2.44 -24.80
N SER A 238 -4.87 2.39 -24.97
CA SER A 238 -5.68 3.53 -25.42
C SER A 238 -5.52 4.72 -24.46
N LYS A 239 -5.76 4.50 -23.16
CA LYS A 239 -5.58 5.52 -22.11
C LYS A 239 -4.16 6.11 -22.12
N ALA A 240 -3.14 5.26 -22.26
CA ALA A 240 -1.75 5.73 -22.31
C ALA A 240 -1.47 6.58 -23.56
N MET A 241 -2.05 6.25 -24.72
CA MET A 241 -1.90 7.06 -25.94
C MET A 241 -2.55 8.44 -25.79
N ASP A 242 -3.73 8.51 -25.15
CA ASP A 242 -4.43 9.77 -24.88
C ASP A 242 -3.56 10.71 -24.04
N HIS A 243 -2.89 10.18 -23.01
CA HIS A 243 -2.04 10.92 -22.07
C HIS A 243 -0.56 10.96 -22.46
N ARG A 244 -0.19 10.53 -23.68
CA ARG A 244 1.19 10.57 -24.21
C ARG A 244 2.22 9.72 -23.44
N HIS A 245 1.80 8.59 -22.89
CA HIS A 245 2.63 7.56 -22.25
C HIS A 245 3.53 8.05 -21.09
N PRO A 246 2.98 8.65 -20.01
CA PRO A 246 3.77 9.17 -18.89
C PRO A 246 4.61 8.08 -18.20
N MET A 247 4.06 6.86 -18.06
CA MET A 247 4.80 5.73 -17.49
C MET A 247 5.96 5.28 -18.39
N LEU A 248 5.84 5.42 -19.72
CA LEU A 248 6.96 5.11 -20.61
C LEU A 248 8.13 6.07 -20.39
N PHE A 249 7.84 7.36 -20.16
CA PHE A 249 8.88 8.34 -19.82
C PHE A 249 9.55 8.00 -18.49
N THR A 250 8.76 7.65 -17.48
CA THR A 250 9.23 7.21 -16.17
C THR A 250 10.20 6.03 -16.30
N LEU A 251 9.80 4.96 -16.99
CA LEU A 251 10.63 3.77 -17.17
C LEU A 251 11.89 4.01 -18.03
N LEU A 252 11.86 5.00 -18.93
CA LEU A 252 13.02 5.39 -19.73
C LEU A 252 13.90 6.45 -19.04
N GLY A 253 13.55 6.91 -17.85
CA GLY A 253 14.25 7.99 -17.14
C GLY A 253 14.20 9.34 -17.86
N ILE A 254 13.14 9.57 -18.65
CA ILE A 254 12.89 10.84 -19.33
C ILE A 254 12.07 11.71 -18.37
N PRO A 255 12.53 12.92 -18.01
CA PRO A 255 11.77 13.82 -17.16
C PRO A 255 10.37 14.05 -17.72
N ALA A 256 9.36 13.98 -16.85
CA ALA A 256 7.97 14.24 -17.23
C ALA A 256 7.89 15.64 -17.87
N PRO A 257 7.38 15.74 -19.12
CA PRO A 257 7.29 17.02 -19.78
C PRO A 257 6.23 17.88 -19.08
N THR A 258 6.65 18.99 -18.47
CA THR A 258 5.76 19.97 -17.84
C THR A 258 5.22 20.92 -18.90
N GLY A 259 3.91 20.94 -19.16
CA GLY A 259 3.28 21.91 -20.07
C GLY A 259 1.80 21.66 -20.36
N TYR A 260 1.09 22.71 -20.78
CA TYR A 260 -0.31 22.70 -21.22
C TYR A 260 -0.43 22.14 -22.65
N TYR A 261 -1.51 21.38 -22.95
CA TYR A 261 -1.85 20.70 -24.21
C TYR A 261 -0.68 20.21 -25.10
N GLY A 262 -0.51 18.89 -25.18
CA GLY A 262 0.45 18.25 -26.09
C GLY A 262 1.87 18.11 -25.54
N ALA A 263 2.07 18.43 -24.25
CA ALA A 263 3.29 18.08 -23.54
C ALA A 263 3.60 16.58 -23.71
N GLY A 264 4.86 16.27 -24.04
CA GLY A 264 5.32 14.90 -24.31
C GLY A 264 5.24 14.42 -25.76
N GLN A 265 4.54 15.11 -26.66
CA GLN A 265 4.53 14.72 -28.08
C GLN A 265 5.94 14.75 -28.71
N ASP A 266 6.74 15.76 -28.35
CA ASP A 266 8.13 15.86 -28.79
C ASP A 266 9.00 14.72 -28.24
N GLU A 267 8.78 14.29 -27.00
CA GLU A 267 9.50 13.16 -26.41
C GLU A 267 9.10 11.84 -27.05
N CYS A 268 7.81 11.59 -27.28
CA CYS A 268 7.33 10.45 -28.06
C CYS A 268 7.95 10.42 -29.47
N ARG A 269 8.07 11.58 -30.14
CA ARG A 269 8.75 11.69 -31.44
C ARG A 269 10.26 11.40 -31.33
N LYS A 270 10.93 11.84 -30.26
CA LYS A 270 12.35 11.53 -30.02
C LYS A 270 12.56 10.03 -29.76
N ILE A 271 11.68 9.38 -29.01
CA ILE A 271 11.73 7.94 -28.74
C ILE A 271 11.60 7.17 -30.06
N THR A 272 10.59 7.48 -30.86
CA THR A 272 10.35 6.80 -32.15
C THR A 272 11.46 7.05 -33.18
N THR A 273 12.02 8.26 -33.26
CA THR A 273 13.12 8.56 -34.20
C THR A 273 14.44 7.87 -33.81
N LYS A 274 14.67 7.56 -32.53
CA LYS A 274 15.81 6.76 -32.07
C LYS A 274 15.70 5.28 -32.43
N ALA A 275 14.48 4.76 -32.62
CA ALA A 275 14.21 3.36 -32.95
C ALA A 275 14.41 3.06 -34.45
N THR A 276 15.64 3.24 -34.95
CA THR A 276 15.96 3.20 -36.39
C THR A 276 16.04 1.80 -37.00
N THR A 277 16.05 0.74 -36.19
CA THR A 277 16.12 -0.65 -36.65
C THR A 277 14.82 -1.39 -36.34
N PRO A 278 14.44 -2.44 -37.10
CA PRO A 278 13.23 -3.21 -36.80
C PRO A 278 13.19 -3.76 -35.37
N LYS A 279 14.33 -4.26 -34.86
CA LYS A 279 14.43 -4.78 -33.49
C LYS A 279 14.23 -3.70 -32.43
N ALA A 280 14.80 -2.52 -32.66
CA ALA A 280 14.60 -1.38 -31.77
C ALA A 280 13.16 -0.90 -31.81
N ALA A 281 12.53 -0.83 -32.99
CA ALA A 281 11.13 -0.47 -33.13
C ALA A 281 10.21 -1.44 -32.37
N THR A 282 10.40 -2.76 -32.52
CA THR A 282 9.65 -3.76 -31.75
C THR A 282 9.84 -3.57 -30.23
N MET A 283 11.08 -3.35 -29.78
CA MET A 283 11.36 -3.13 -28.36
C MET A 283 10.71 -1.85 -27.82
N THR A 284 10.76 -0.76 -28.58
CA THR A 284 10.10 0.50 -28.24
C THR A 284 8.58 0.33 -28.16
N THR A 285 7.98 -0.40 -29.11
CA THR A 285 6.54 -0.68 -29.09
C THR A 285 6.17 -1.58 -27.91
N LEU A 286 6.96 -2.61 -27.61
CA LEU A 286 6.75 -3.43 -26.42
C LEU A 286 6.81 -2.59 -25.14
N ALA A 287 7.82 -1.72 -25.02
CA ALA A 287 7.99 -0.82 -23.89
C ALA A 287 6.74 0.04 -23.66
N ALA A 288 6.13 0.56 -24.74
CA ALA A 288 4.90 1.33 -24.64
C ALA A 288 3.72 0.50 -24.13
N VAL A 289 3.59 -0.76 -24.57
CA VAL A 289 2.52 -1.67 -24.13
C VAL A 289 2.67 -2.04 -22.66
N VAL A 290 3.87 -2.43 -22.21
CA VAL A 290 4.10 -2.80 -20.80
C VAL A 290 4.01 -1.59 -19.88
N ALA A 291 4.50 -0.42 -20.31
CA ALA A 291 4.35 0.82 -19.55
C ALA A 291 2.88 1.24 -19.43
N ALA A 292 2.09 1.04 -20.48
CA ALA A 292 0.66 1.32 -20.46
C ALA A 292 -0.08 0.42 -19.47
N TRP A 293 0.26 -0.87 -19.43
CA TRP A 293 -0.27 -1.79 -18.42
C TRP A 293 0.15 -1.37 -17.00
N GLU A 294 1.45 -1.13 -16.77
CA GLU A 294 1.98 -0.70 -15.47
C GLU A 294 1.28 0.56 -14.94
N ALA A 295 0.99 1.53 -15.82
CA ALA A 295 0.26 2.76 -15.46
C ALA A 295 -1.17 2.53 -14.99
N THR A 296 -1.77 1.39 -15.32
CA THR A 296 -3.14 1.03 -14.92
C THR A 296 -3.18 0.07 -13.73
N THR A 297 -2.05 -0.53 -13.36
CA THR A 297 -1.97 -1.42 -12.20
C THR A 297 -1.92 -0.64 -10.89
N GLY A 298 -2.46 -1.22 -9.82
CA GLY A 298 -2.40 -0.65 -8.47
C GLY A 298 -2.96 -1.62 -7.42
N LYS A 299 -3.16 -1.16 -6.19
CA LYS A 299 -3.67 -1.98 -5.07
C LYS A 299 -5.00 -2.70 -5.38
N HIS A 300 -5.78 -2.21 -6.34
CA HIS A 300 -7.02 -2.84 -6.77
C HIS A 300 -6.80 -4.06 -7.69
N SER A 301 -5.65 -4.15 -8.36
CA SER A 301 -5.35 -5.19 -9.36
C SER A 301 -5.29 -6.59 -8.75
N TRP A 302 -4.74 -6.75 -7.54
CA TRP A 302 -4.75 -8.05 -6.88
C TRP A 302 -6.14 -8.46 -6.36
N ARG A 303 -7.01 -7.49 -6.04
CA ARG A 303 -8.39 -7.77 -5.60
C ARG A 303 -9.27 -8.24 -6.73
N ASN A 304 -9.11 -7.61 -7.90
CA ASN A 304 -9.94 -7.83 -9.07
C ASN A 304 -9.04 -8.01 -10.31
N PRO A 305 -8.26 -9.10 -10.39
CA PRO A 305 -7.33 -9.29 -11.49
C PRO A 305 -8.10 -9.49 -12.81
N SER A 306 -7.69 -8.75 -13.83
CA SER A 306 -8.24 -8.92 -15.18
C SER A 306 -7.47 -10.01 -15.95
N ALA A 307 -8.08 -10.55 -17.00
CA ALA A 307 -7.39 -11.46 -17.91
C ALA A 307 -6.16 -10.81 -18.57
N TRP A 308 -6.18 -9.47 -18.74
CA TRP A 308 -5.05 -8.74 -19.28
C TRP A 308 -3.90 -8.63 -18.27
N ASP A 309 -4.20 -8.48 -16.98
CA ASP A 309 -3.17 -8.48 -15.92
C ASP A 309 -2.41 -9.80 -15.88
N ALA A 310 -3.15 -10.92 -15.88
CA ALA A 310 -2.58 -12.27 -15.97
C ALA A 310 -1.73 -12.43 -17.25
N ARG A 311 -2.23 -11.92 -18.38
CA ARG A 311 -1.60 -12.03 -19.69
C ARG A 311 -0.27 -11.29 -19.78
N VAL A 312 -0.21 -10.07 -19.26
CA VAL A 312 1.01 -9.24 -19.26
C VAL A 312 1.99 -9.74 -18.21
N LEU A 313 1.55 -9.95 -16.96
CA LEU A 313 2.43 -10.43 -15.89
C LEU A 313 3.01 -11.79 -16.25
N GLY A 314 2.21 -12.72 -16.79
CA GLY A 314 2.70 -14.02 -17.26
C GLY A 314 3.79 -13.89 -18.34
N ALA A 315 3.65 -12.94 -19.28
CA ALA A 315 4.70 -12.66 -20.26
C ALA A 315 5.97 -12.11 -19.60
N LEU A 316 5.84 -11.23 -18.58
CA LEU A 316 7.01 -10.74 -17.82
C LEU A 316 7.73 -11.90 -17.12
N VAL A 317 6.99 -12.84 -16.54
CA VAL A 317 7.56 -14.04 -15.90
C VAL A 317 8.33 -14.90 -16.90
N GLU A 318 7.76 -15.15 -18.08
CA GLU A 318 8.47 -15.84 -19.19
C GLU A 318 9.76 -15.13 -19.60
N TRP A 319 9.81 -13.80 -19.45
CA TRP A 319 10.98 -12.99 -19.75
C TRP A 319 11.96 -12.82 -18.58
N GLY A 320 11.70 -13.50 -17.47
CA GLY A 320 12.60 -13.58 -16.31
C GLY A 320 12.26 -12.65 -15.15
N TYR A 321 11.07 -12.04 -15.12
CA TYR A 321 10.56 -11.39 -13.91
C TYR A 321 10.17 -12.44 -12.87
N GLN A 322 10.51 -12.22 -11.61
CA GLN A 322 10.05 -13.06 -10.50
C GLN A 322 9.02 -12.27 -9.68
N PRO A 323 7.73 -12.65 -9.73
CA PRO A 323 6.67 -11.91 -9.04
C PRO A 323 6.76 -12.09 -7.52
N SER A 324 6.25 -11.11 -6.79
CA SER A 324 5.91 -11.26 -5.37
C SER A 324 4.67 -12.14 -5.18
N GLU A 325 4.42 -12.58 -3.95
CA GLU A 325 3.26 -13.40 -3.61
C GLU A 325 1.93 -12.72 -3.93
N VAL A 326 1.82 -11.42 -3.66
CA VAL A 326 0.61 -10.66 -3.98
C VAL A 326 0.40 -10.51 -5.49
N GLU A 327 1.48 -10.49 -6.27
CA GLU A 327 1.40 -10.46 -7.74
C GLU A 327 1.05 -11.84 -8.32
N CYS A 328 1.45 -12.94 -7.68
CA CYS A 328 1.05 -14.29 -8.08
C CYS A 328 -0.48 -14.48 -8.11
N ILE A 329 -1.23 -13.70 -7.33
CA ILE A 329 -2.70 -13.67 -7.37
C ILE A 329 -3.21 -13.34 -8.78
N LEU A 330 -2.52 -12.47 -9.52
CA LEU A 330 -2.90 -12.12 -10.90
C LEU A 330 -2.74 -13.30 -11.85
N LEU A 331 -1.87 -14.26 -11.52
CA LEU A 331 -1.65 -15.48 -12.30
C LEU A 331 -2.64 -16.59 -11.92
N GLY A 332 -3.55 -16.33 -10.98
CA GLY A 332 -4.51 -17.30 -10.47
C GLY A 332 -3.92 -18.27 -9.46
N GLU A 333 -2.74 -17.98 -8.91
CA GLU A 333 -2.17 -18.72 -7.79
C GLU A 333 -2.82 -18.22 -6.49
N GLU A 334 -3.43 -19.13 -5.73
CA GLU A 334 -3.91 -18.78 -4.39
C GLU A 334 -2.70 -18.64 -3.45
N PRO A 335 -2.62 -17.54 -2.67
CA PRO A 335 -1.55 -17.37 -1.70
C PRO A 335 -1.68 -18.48 -0.66
N GLU A 336 -0.58 -19.18 -0.37
CA GLU A 336 -0.59 -20.18 0.69
C GLU A 336 -0.90 -19.49 2.03
N PRO A 337 -1.74 -20.10 2.89
CA PRO A 337 -2.05 -19.52 4.19
C PRO A 337 -0.76 -19.29 4.98
N ASP A 338 -0.65 -18.11 5.59
CA ASP A 338 0.47 -17.77 6.46
C ASP A 338 0.63 -18.86 7.53
N ALA A 339 1.85 -19.38 7.65
CA ALA A 339 2.22 -20.47 8.57
C ALA A 339 1.98 -20.13 10.05
N ASP A 340 1.61 -18.89 10.37
CA ASP A 340 1.12 -18.49 11.71
C ASP A 340 -0.18 -19.21 12.09
N THR A 341 -0.91 -19.77 11.12
CA THR A 341 -2.12 -20.56 11.38
C THR A 341 -1.82 -22.02 11.77
N GLU A 342 -0.65 -22.56 11.42
CA GLU A 342 -0.27 -23.94 11.77
C GLU A 342 0.39 -24.07 13.15
N GLY A 343 0.76 -22.95 13.77
CA GLY A 343 1.35 -22.89 15.10
C GLY A 343 0.36 -23.15 16.25
N GLU A 344 -0.94 -22.85 16.05
CA GLU A 344 -1.98 -23.08 17.07
C GLU A 344 -2.70 -24.43 16.88
N ALA A 345 -2.82 -24.93 15.65
CA ALA A 345 -3.50 -26.20 15.38
C ALA A 345 -2.75 -27.44 15.90
N ASN A 346 -1.43 -27.36 16.11
CA ASN A 346 -0.62 -28.47 16.63
C ASN A 346 -0.46 -28.48 18.16
N ALA A 347 -1.02 -27.50 18.88
CA ALA A 347 -0.99 -27.47 20.35
C ALA A 347 -2.14 -28.26 20.99
N ASP A 348 -3.25 -28.48 20.28
CA ASP A 348 -4.47 -29.08 20.86
C ASP A 348 -4.63 -30.59 20.62
N GLU A 349 -3.86 -31.21 19.72
CA GLU A 349 -3.88 -32.68 19.54
C GLU A 349 -2.86 -33.46 20.42
N ALA A 350 -2.01 -32.76 21.19
CA ALA A 350 -0.99 -33.41 22.01
C ALA A 350 -1.35 -33.58 23.50
N SER A 351 -2.52 -33.10 23.97
CA SER A 351 -2.89 -33.20 25.40
C SER A 351 -3.83 -34.36 25.77
N ASP A 352 -4.44 -35.05 24.80
CA ASP A 352 -5.31 -36.21 25.08
C ASP A 352 -4.61 -37.56 24.82
N SER A 353 -3.44 -37.75 25.43
CA SER A 353 -2.83 -39.08 25.62
C SER A 353 -1.65 -39.02 26.60
N ALA A 354 -1.91 -38.87 27.90
CA ALA A 354 -1.14 -39.53 28.97
C ALA A 354 -1.71 -39.26 30.37
N ALA A 355 -2.33 -40.31 30.92
CA ALA A 355 -2.44 -40.68 32.35
C ALA A 355 -3.30 -39.83 33.31
#